data_AF-A0A392TZJ2-F1
#
_entry.id   AF-A0A392TZJ2-F1
#
_cell.length_a   1.000
_cell.length_b   1.000
_cell.length_c   1.000
_cell.angle_alpha   90.00
_cell.angle_beta   90.00
_cell.angle_gamma   90.00
#
_symmetry.space_group_name_H-M   'P 1'
#
loop_
_entity.id
_entity.type
_entity.pdbx_description
1 polymer ?
#
loop_
_entity_poly.entity_id
_entity_poly.type
_entity_poly.pdbx_seq_one_letter_code
_entity_poly.pdbx_strand_id
1 'polypeptide(L)' 'ADYGASEGWIASNVNPKIPPELATYAVLPQIGYFEFIPLKQLENEDTFLGVDLQPVGLTEVKIGEEYEIVMTTFT' A
#
# COMPACT_ATOMS: atom_id res chain seq x y z
N ALA A 1 -4.56 -15.82 6.34
CA ALA A 1 -5.55 -14.76 6.06
C ALA A 1 -4.80 -13.44 5.90
N ASP A 2 -3.65 -13.48 5.23
CA ASP A 2 -2.57 -12.53 5.44
C ASP A 2 -2.06 -12.09 4.07
N TYR A 3 -1.60 -10.85 4.00
CA TYR A 3 -1.12 -10.20 2.79
C TYR A 3 0.31 -9.73 3.03
N GLY A 4 1.20 -10.10 2.12
CA GLY A 4 2.63 -9.85 2.23
C GLY A 4 3.38 -10.34 0.99
N ALA A 5 4.68 -10.06 0.97
CA ALA A 5 5.60 -10.44 -0.09
C ALA A 5 6.90 -10.99 0.53
N SER A 6 7.87 -11.38 -0.30
CA SER A 6 9.19 -11.85 0.18
C SER A 6 9.93 -10.81 1.02
N GLU A 7 9.66 -9.54 0.78
CA GLU A 7 10.20 -8.36 1.42
C GLU A 7 9.62 -8.17 2.83
N GLY A 8 8.44 -8.72 3.12
CA GLY A 8 7.83 -8.64 4.45
C GLY A 8 6.31 -8.84 4.48
N TRP A 9 5.79 -9.02 5.69
CA TRP A 9 4.35 -9.01 5.97
C TRP A 9 3.81 -7.58 5.89
N ILE A 10 2.58 -7.40 5.39
CA ILE A 10 1.98 -6.07 5.17
C ILE A 10 0.66 -5.93 5.95
N ALA A 11 -0.28 -6.85 5.75
CA ALA A 11 -1.66 -6.68 6.22
C ALA A 11 -2.33 -8.03 6.54
N SER A 12 -3.48 -7.97 7.23
CA SER A 12 -4.30 -9.15 7.52
C SER A 12 -5.77 -8.90 7.22
N ASN A 13 -6.49 -9.93 6.79
CA ASN A 13 -7.92 -9.89 6.53
C ASN A 13 -8.68 -9.96 7.85
N VAL A 14 -9.22 -8.82 8.27
CA VAL A 14 -9.99 -8.69 9.53
C VAL A 14 -11.40 -9.28 9.43
N ASN A 15 -11.90 -9.54 8.22
CA ASN A 15 -13.24 -10.06 7.95
C ASN A 15 -13.22 -11.27 6.99
N PRO A 16 -12.62 -12.42 7.39
CA PRO A 16 -12.39 -13.55 6.49
C PRO A 16 -13.65 -14.29 6.02
N LYS A 17 -14.83 -13.94 6.56
CA LYS A 17 -16.12 -14.56 6.20
C LYS A 17 -16.84 -13.83 5.06
N ILE A 18 -16.38 -12.65 4.67
CA ILE A 18 -16.93 -11.87 3.56
C ILE A 18 -16.55 -12.56 2.23
N PRO A 19 -17.39 -12.47 1.17
CA PRO A 19 -17.05 -13.03 -0.13
C PRO A 19 -15.68 -12.57 -0.66
N PRO A 20 -14.94 -13.43 -1.38
CA PRO A 20 -13.59 -13.11 -1.86
C PRO A 20 -13.49 -11.82 -2.69
N GLU A 21 -14.54 -11.48 -3.45
CA GLU A 21 -14.64 -10.25 -4.25
C GLU A 21 -14.67 -8.95 -3.42
N LEU A 22 -14.95 -9.06 -2.12
CA LEU A 22 -14.97 -7.95 -1.16
C LEU A 22 -13.86 -8.07 -0.11
N ALA A 23 -12.86 -8.92 -0.36
CA ALA A 23 -11.74 -9.13 0.55
C ALA A 23 -11.00 -7.81 0.80
N THR A 24 -10.84 -7.46 2.08
CA THR A 24 -10.14 -6.25 2.53
C THR A 24 -9.09 -6.62 3.55
N TYR A 25 -7.92 -6.00 3.45
CA TYR A 25 -6.80 -6.25 4.33
C TYR A 25 -6.44 -4.97 5.08
N ALA A 26 -6.28 -5.07 6.40
CA ALA A 26 -5.84 -3.96 7.24
C ALA A 26 -4.33 -4.01 7.40
N VAL A 27 -3.64 -2.95 6.95
CA VAL A 27 -2.19 -2.78 7.14
C VAL A 27 -1.89 -2.73 8.63
N LEU A 28 -0.85 -3.45 9.06
CA LEU A 28 -0.45 -3.55 10.46
C LEU A 28 0.69 -2.55 10.73
N PRO A 29 0.44 -1.39 11.37
CA PRO A 29 1.47 -0.33 11.47
C PRO A 29 2.71 -0.74 12.28
N GLN A 30 2.62 -1.78 13.10
CA GLN A 30 3.70 -2.22 13.99
C GLN A 30 4.77 -3.08 13.32
N ILE A 31 4.56 -3.55 12.08
CA ILE A 31 5.47 -4.51 11.43
C ILE A 31 6.43 -3.88 10.41
N GLY A 32 6.31 -2.59 10.16
CA GLY A 32 7.15 -1.84 9.22
C GLY A 32 6.67 -0.40 9.10
N TYR A 33 7.41 0.42 8.37
CA TYR A 33 6.97 1.75 7.98
C TYR A 33 6.39 1.69 6.58
N PHE A 34 5.19 2.27 6.40
CA PHE A 34 4.39 2.14 5.19
C PHE A 34 4.04 3.50 4.61
N GLU A 35 4.32 3.64 3.32
CA GLU A 35 4.06 4.80 2.50
C GLU A 35 3.32 4.36 1.22
N PHE A 36 2.65 5.32 0.58
CA PHE A 36 1.76 5.05 -0.54
C PHE A 36 1.95 6.07 -1.65
N ILE A 37 2.34 5.62 -2.84
CA ILE A 37 2.51 6.47 -4.02
C ILE A 37 1.20 6.44 -4.82
N PRO A 38 0.51 7.57 -5.06
CA PRO A 38 -0.73 7.57 -5.85
C PRO A 38 -0.47 7.08 -7.28
N LEU A 39 -1.24 6.10 -7.77
CA LEU A 39 -1.04 5.53 -9.12
C LEU A 39 -1.21 6.58 -10.24
N LYS A 40 -2.05 7.60 -10.01
CA LYS A 40 -2.19 8.76 -10.91
C LYS A 40 -0.88 9.49 -11.19
N GLN A 41 0.11 9.41 -10.28
CA GLN A 41 1.45 9.95 -10.52
C GLN A 41 2.23 9.08 -11.50
N LEU A 42 2.05 7.77 -11.46
CA LEU A 42 2.77 6.78 -12.28
C LEU A 42 2.19 6.63 -13.70
N GLU A 43 0.92 6.96 -13.89
CA GLU A 43 0.27 6.94 -15.22
C GLU A 43 0.74 8.07 -16.15
N ASN A 44 1.36 9.13 -15.62
CA ASN A 44 1.96 10.16 -16.44
C ASN A 44 3.32 9.67 -16.95
N GLU A 45 3.46 9.50 -18.27
CA GLU A 45 4.71 9.03 -18.92
C GLU A 45 5.94 9.90 -18.58
N ASP A 46 5.71 11.18 -18.27
CA ASP A 46 6.76 12.12 -17.85
C ASP A 46 7.34 11.82 -16.45
N THR A 47 6.64 11.05 -15.61
CA THR A 47 7.08 10.69 -14.25
C THR A 47 8.23 9.69 -14.26
N PHE A 48 8.34 8.86 -15.31
CA PHE A 48 9.43 7.89 -15.46
C PHE A 48 10.79 8.57 -15.69
N LEU A 49 10.81 9.88 -16.00
CA LEU A 49 12.00 10.66 -16.32
C LEU A 49 12.54 11.54 -15.17
N GLY A 50 12.09 11.30 -13.92
CA GLY A 50 12.69 11.93 -12.74
C GLY A 50 11.82 13.01 -12.08
N VAL A 51 10.49 12.84 -12.08
CA VAL A 51 9.62 13.61 -11.20
C VAL A 51 9.73 13.03 -9.78
N ASP A 52 9.87 13.91 -8.78
CA ASP A 52 9.82 13.54 -7.36
C ASP A 52 8.44 12.90 -7.06
N LEU A 53 8.41 11.58 -6.95
CA LEU A 53 7.23 10.86 -6.45
C LEU A 53 6.92 11.40 -5.05
N GLN A 54 5.64 11.65 -4.79
CA GLN A 54 5.19 12.16 -3.49
C GLN A 54 4.41 11.06 -2.77
N PRO A 55 5.12 10.14 -2.08
CA PRO A 55 4.47 9.19 -1.21
C PRO A 55 3.73 9.91 -0.09
N VAL A 56 2.59 9.35 0.31
CA VAL A 56 1.83 9.77 1.48
C VAL A 56 1.92 8.72 2.58
N GLY A 57 1.82 9.13 3.84
CA GLY A 57 1.86 8.21 4.97
C GLY A 57 0.62 7.31 5.06
N LEU A 58 0.72 6.23 5.83
CA LEU A 58 -0.37 5.27 6.07
C LEU A 58 -1.70 5.91 6.52
N THR A 59 -1.66 7.03 7.24
CA THR A 59 -2.87 7.73 7.73
C THR A 59 -3.41 8.77 6.74
N GLU A 60 -2.71 9.02 5.65
CA GLU A 60 -2.99 10.11 4.70
C GLU A 60 -3.63 9.62 3.39
N VAL A 61 -3.80 8.30 3.26
CA VAL A 61 -4.50 7.67 2.12
C VAL A 61 -5.98 8.05 2.08
N LYS A 62 -6.55 8.11 0.88
CA LYS A 62 -7.94 8.51 0.64
C LYS A 62 -8.77 7.33 0.15
N ILE A 63 -10.02 7.26 0.60
CA ILE A 63 -10.98 6.24 0.16
C ILE A 63 -11.25 6.39 -1.33
N GLY A 64 -11.17 5.28 -2.07
CA GLY A 64 -11.45 5.24 -3.52
C GLY A 64 -10.27 5.64 -4.40
N GLU A 65 -9.11 5.93 -3.82
CA GLU A 65 -7.87 6.18 -4.55
C GLU A 65 -7.00 4.91 -4.59
N GLU A 66 -6.20 4.78 -5.65
CA GLU A 66 -5.31 3.65 -5.87
C GLU A 66 -3.85 4.06 -5.66
N TYR A 67 -3.09 3.19 -5.02
CA TYR A 67 -1.71 3.48 -4.62
C TYR A 67 -0.80 2.27 -4.83
N GLU A 68 0.46 2.53 -5.16
CA GLU A 68 1.55 1.58 -5.00
C GLU A 68 2.06 1.65 -3.56
N ILE A 69 2.23 0.49 -2.93
CA ILE A 69 2.73 0.40 -1.55
C ILE A 69 4.26 0.44 -1.53
N VAL A 70 4.80 1.32 -0.68
CA VAL A 70 6.22 1.40 -0.36
C VAL A 70 6.40 0.99 1.10
N MET A 71 7.28 0.03 1.34
CA MET A 71 7.54 -0.48 2.68
C MET A 71 9.01 -0.34 3.03
N THR A 72 9.29 0.21 4.20
CA THR A 72 10.61 0.18 4.84
C THR A 72 10.56 -0.82 5.99
N THR A 73 11.41 -1.83 5.93
CA THR A 73 11.44 -2.94 6.89
C THR A 73 12.59 -2.82 7.88
N PHE A 74 12.46 -3.54 9.01
CA PHE A 74 13.56 -3.68 9.97
C PHE A 74 14.68 -4.55 9.38
N THR A 75 15.92 -4.08 9.44
CA THR A 75 17.14 -4.82 9.11
C THR A 75 18.01 -5.04 10.33
#